data_AF-A0A3D5FUJ6-F1
#
_entry.id   AF-A0A3D5FUJ6-F1
#
_cell.length_a   1.000
_cell.length_b   1.000
_cell.length_c   1.000
_cell.angle_alpha   90.00
_cell.angle_beta   90.00
_cell.angle_gamma   90.00
#
_symmetry.space_group_name_H-M   'P 1'
#
loop_
_entity.id
_entity.type
_entity.pdbx_description
1 polymer ?
#
loop_
_entity_poly.entity_id
_entity_poly.type
_entity_poly.pdbx_seq_one_letter_code
_entity_poly.pdbx_strand_id
1 'polypeptide(L)' 'HFVDWPDGQLFDLVADPAETHNLWHDPAAATKKQELLDELRDWRIRSDVHTSGWAAAWR' A
#
# COMPACT_ATOMS: atom_id res chain seq x y z
N HIS A 1 -1.79 15.76 -1.61
CA HIS A 1 -1.69 14.44 -2.26
C HIS A 1 -0.60 14.56 -3.31
N PHE A 2 0.62 14.09 -3.04
CA PHE A 2 1.70 14.14 -4.03
C PHE A 2 1.41 13.06 -5.08
N VAL A 3 0.79 13.48 -6.19
CA VAL A 3 0.27 12.61 -7.25
C VAL A 3 1.35 12.23 -8.29
N ASP A 4 2.52 12.88 -8.26
CA ASP A 4 3.51 12.78 -9.34
C ASP A 4 4.88 12.20 -8.94
N TRP A 5 5.03 11.68 -7.71
CA TRP A 5 6.29 11.05 -7.30
C TRP A 5 6.16 9.52 -7.32
N PRO A 6 6.97 8.79 -8.11
CA PRO A 6 6.94 7.32 -8.15
C PRO A 6 7.53 6.70 -6.87
N ASP A 7 8.06 7.54 -5.99
CA ASP A 7 8.70 7.16 -4.75
C ASP A 7 7.66 7.09 -3.62
N GLY A 8 7.56 5.92 -3.01
CA GLY A 8 6.71 5.65 -1.86
C GLY A 8 7.48 5.77 -0.56
N GLN A 9 6.79 5.45 0.52
CA GLN A 9 7.33 5.46 1.87
C GLN A 9 7.22 4.05 2.45
N LEU A 10 8.36 3.48 2.83
CA LEU A 10 8.44 2.19 3.51
C LEU A 10 9.27 2.40 4.77
N PHE A 11 8.61 2.31 5.92
CA PHE A 11 9.25 2.45 7.22
C PHE A 11 9.16 1.13 7.97
N ASP A 12 10.26 0.72 8.58
CA ASP A 12 10.26 -0.36 9.56
C ASP A 12 9.93 0.25 10.92
N LEU A 13 8.68 0.18 11.35
CA LEU A 13 8.24 0.73 12.64
C LEU A 13 8.81 -0.02 13.85
N VAL A 14 9.37 -1.22 13.66
CA VAL A 14 10.01 -1.99 14.73
C VAL A 14 11.42 -1.48 14.96
N ALA A 15 12.18 -1.27 13.89
CA ALA A 15 13.55 -0.78 13.95
C ALA A 15 13.63 0.76 14.07
N ASP A 16 12.68 1.46 13.44
CA ASP A 16 12.59 2.92 13.38
C ASP A 16 11.14 3.39 13.64
N PRO A 17 10.72 3.41 14.93
CA PRO A 17 9.39 3.89 15.30
C PRO A 17 9.18 5.38 15.05
N ALA A 18 10.23 6.13 14.71
CA ALA A 18 10.17 7.55 14.42
C ALA A 18 10.03 7.85 12.91
N GLU A 19 9.96 6.81 12.06
CA GLU A 19 9.74 6.93 10.60
C GLU A 19 10.74 7.89 9.91
N THR A 20 11.97 7.90 10.41
CA THR A 20 13.05 8.75 9.93
C THR A 20 13.78 8.17 8.72
N HIS A 21 13.72 6.84 8.54
CA HIS A 21 14.48 6.11 7.55
C HIS A 21 13.57 5.44 6.52
N ASN A 22 13.47 6.05 5.33
CA ASN A 22 12.69 5.49 4.24
C ASN A 22 13.47 4.37 3.50
N LEU A 23 12.98 3.14 3.61
CA LEU A 23 13.53 1.94 2.99
C LEU A 23 12.98 1.69 1.56
N TRP A 24 12.27 2.64 0.96
CA TRP A 24 11.58 2.43 -0.32
C TRP A 24 12.48 1.96 -1.47
N HIS A 25 13.74 2.40 -1.48
CA HIS A 25 14.76 2.02 -2.47
C HIS A 25 15.78 1.01 -1.94
N ASP A 26 15.64 0.55 -0.70
CA ASP A 26 16.57 -0.40 -0.11
C ASP A 26 16.32 -1.80 -0.72
N PRO A 27 17.32 -2.41 -1.39
CA PRO A 27 17.18 -3.74 -1.96
C PRO A 27 16.93 -4.83 -0.91
N ALA A 28 17.39 -4.65 0.34
CA ALA A 28 17.11 -5.58 1.44
C ALA A 28 15.64 -5.55 1.86
N ALA A 29 14.97 -4.41 1.66
CA ALA A 29 13.54 -4.25 1.94
C ALA A 29 12.64 -4.61 0.75
N ALA A 30 13.20 -5.00 -0.40
CA ALA A 30 12.44 -5.27 -1.62
C ALA A 30 11.39 -6.38 -1.47
N THR A 31 11.73 -7.46 -0.76
CA THR A 31 10.78 -8.55 -0.48
C THR A 31 9.62 -8.07 0.40
N LYS A 32 9.92 -7.37 1.49
CA LYS A 32 8.89 -6.83 2.39
C LYS A 32 8.01 -5.80 1.70
N LYS A 33 8.59 -4.97 0.82
CA LYS A 33 7.87 -4.03 -0.03
C LYS A 33 6.87 -4.74 -0.94
N GLN A 34 7.29 -5.81 -1.61
CA GLN A 34 6.41 -6.59 -2.48
C GLN A 34 5.25 -7.22 -1.70
N GLU A 35 5.51 -7.83 -0.53
CA GLU A 35 4.45 -8.38 0.33
C GLU A 35 3.39 -7.34 0.70
N LEU A 36 3.81 -6.12 1.08
CA LEU A 36 2.88 -5.04 1.43
C LEU A 36 2.10 -4.51 0.21
N LEU A 37 2.75 -4.42 -0.95
CA LEU A 37 2.08 -4.03 -2.20
C LEU A 37 1.04 -5.07 -2.63
N ASP A 38 1.34 -6.35 -2.45
CA ASP A 38 0.42 -7.45 -2.76
C ASP A 38 -0.80 -7.42 -1.82
N GLU A 39 -0.61 -7.22 -0.50
CA GLU A 39 -1.74 -7.08 0.44
C GLU A 39 -2.61 -5.86 0.11
N LEU A 40 -1.99 -4.71 -0.25
CA LEU A 40 -2.72 -3.52 -0.68
C LEU A 40 -3.53 -3.77 -1.96
N ARG A 41 -2.95 -4.52 -2.91
CA ARG A 41 -3.63 -4.90 -4.14
C ARG A 41 -4.81 -5.83 -3.85
N ASP A 42 -4.62 -6.82 -2.99
CA ASP A 42 -5.66 -7.77 -2.61
C ASP A 42 -6.78 -7.08 -1.81
N TRP A 43 -6.43 -6.15 -0.93
CA TRP A 43 -7.40 -5.30 -0.26
C TRP A 43 -8.21 -4.46 -1.26
N ARG A 44 -7.54 -3.85 -2.25
CA ARG A 44 -8.22 -3.06 -3.28
C ARG A 44 -9.18 -3.91 -4.12
N ILE A 45 -8.76 -5.11 -4.55
CA ILE A 45 -9.61 -6.05 -5.27
C ILE A 45 -10.84 -6.44 -4.41
N ARG A 46 -10.63 -6.78 -3.13
CA ARG A 46 -11.73 -7.12 -2.21
C ARG A 46 -12.68 -5.94 -1.99
N SER A 47 -12.15 -4.71 -1.88
CA SER A 47 -12.94 -3.49 -1.69
C SER A 47 -13.73 -3.12 -2.95
N ASP A 48 -13.15 -3.25 -4.14
CA ASP A 48 -13.85 -3.01 -5.41
C ASP A 48 -14.97 -4.04 -5.63
N VAL A 49 -14.74 -5.31 -5.28
CA VAL A 49 -15.78 -6.35 -5.31
C VAL A 49 -16.94 -6.03 -4.37
N HIS A 50 -16.69 -5.43 -3.20
CA HIS A 50 -17.75 -4.98 -2.30
C HIS A 50 -18.53 -3.75 -2.82
N THR A 51 -17.87 -2.89 -3.59
CA THR A 51 -18.47 -1.62 -4.06
C THR A 51 -19.33 -1.82 -5.31
N SER A 52 -19.10 -2.87 -6.10
CA SER A 52 -19.97 -3.25 -7.22
C SER A 52 -21.37 -3.74 -6.81
N GLY A 53 -21.63 -3.98 -5.51
CA GLY A 53 -22.96 -4.31 -5.00
C GLY A 53 -23.85 -3.09 -4.68
N TRP A 54 -23.26 -1.91 -4.45
CA TRP A 54 -24.03 -0.73 -3.99
C TRP A 54 -24.65 0.08 -5.13
N ALA A 55 -24.14 -0.02 -6.36
CA ALA A 55 -24.73 0.63 -7.52
C ALA A 55 -26.00 -0.07 -8.05
N ALA A 56 -26.31 -1.28 -7.57
CA ALA A 56 -27.48 -2.05 -7.99
C ALA A 56 -28.74 -1.75 -7.13
N ALA A 57 -28.61 -1.04 -6.01
CA ALA A 57 -29.71 -0.79 -5.07
C ALA A 57 -30.49 0.52 -5.30
N TRP A 58 -30.15 1.31 -6.34
CA TRP A 58 -30.86 2.55 -6.69
C TRP A 58 -31.37 2.58 -8.14
N ARG A 59 -31.99 1.48 -8.58
CA ARG A 59 -32.87 1.49 -9.75
C ARG A 59 -34.21 0.85 -9.39
#